data_AF-A0A6H0WHN8-F1
#
_entry.id   AF-A0A6H0WHN8-F1
#
_cell.length_a   1.000
_cell.length_b   1.000
_cell.length_c   1.000
_cell.angle_alpha   90.00
_cell.angle_beta   90.00
_cell.angle_gamma   90.00
#
_symmetry.space_group_name_H-M   'P 1'
#
loop_
_entity.id
_entity.type
_entity.pdbx_description
1 polymer ?
#
loop_
_entity_poly.entity_id
_entity_poly.type
_entity_poly.pdbx_seq_one_letter_code
_entity_poly.pdbx_strand_id
1 'polypeptide(L)'
;MKKFYKGLIVSALSLTTLALPAFTSQASALTPVKSVDQVKQLGDPIGTVDFHMLRNSNVSLLTGYTRWEIVSGSNLISISSGGVVSSHSTLGTAVIYAYDINDNYVIYKITVEPR
;
A
#
# COMPACT_ATOMS: atom_id res chain seq x y z
N MET A 1 -29.98 -7.56 -76.50
CA MET A 1 -28.61 -7.45 -77.08
C MET A 1 -27.76 -6.55 -76.20
N LYS A 2 -26.51 -6.94 -75.94
CA LYS A 2 -25.44 -6.14 -75.33
C LYS A 2 -25.32 -4.76 -76.01
N LYS A 3 -24.92 -3.74 -75.25
CA LYS A 3 -23.67 -2.99 -75.46
C LYS A 3 -23.40 -2.02 -74.30
N PHE A 4 -22.14 -2.04 -73.87
CA PHE A 4 -21.59 -1.33 -72.74
C PHE A 4 -20.89 -0.02 -73.15
N TYR A 5 -20.64 0.81 -72.13
CA TYR A 5 -19.42 1.60 -71.83
C TYR A 5 -19.41 3.11 -72.09
N LYS A 6 -18.64 3.75 -71.19
CA LYS A 6 -18.09 5.11 -71.15
C LYS A 6 -19.03 6.10 -70.46
N GLY A 7 -18.90 6.41 -69.18
CA GLY A 7 -17.69 6.68 -68.39
C GLY A 7 -17.60 8.18 -68.19
N LEU A 8 -17.74 8.67 -66.95
CA LEU A 8 -17.05 9.87 -66.50
C LEU A 8 -17.05 9.94 -64.98
N ILE A 9 -15.84 10.02 -64.45
CA ILE A 9 -15.47 10.19 -63.05
C ILE A 9 -15.73 11.64 -62.68
N VAL A 10 -16.44 11.90 -61.57
CA VAL A 10 -16.37 13.19 -60.89
C VAL A 10 -16.19 12.97 -59.39
N SER A 11 -14.92 13.08 -58.99
CA SER A 11 -14.40 13.64 -57.75
C SER A 11 -15.18 13.38 -56.45
N ALA A 12 -14.73 12.39 -55.67
CA ALA A 12 -15.02 12.36 -54.25
C ALA A 12 -14.17 13.44 -53.54
N LEU A 13 -14.83 14.48 -53.05
CA LEU A 13 -14.25 15.48 -52.15
C LEU A 13 -13.93 14.80 -50.82
N SER A 14 -12.66 14.60 -50.49
CA SER A 14 -12.25 13.96 -49.24
C SER A 14 -11.56 14.93 -48.29
N LEU A 15 -11.98 14.81 -47.02
CA LEU A 15 -11.28 15.08 -45.76
C LEU A 15 -10.87 16.55 -45.51
N THR A 16 -11.40 17.18 -44.47
CA THR A 16 -10.82 17.04 -43.13
C THR A 16 -11.81 17.49 -42.06
N THR A 17 -12.33 16.57 -41.24
CA THR A 17 -12.88 16.95 -39.94
C THR A 17 -11.74 16.90 -38.92
N LEU A 18 -11.31 18.07 -38.48
CA LEU A 18 -10.40 18.23 -37.34
C LEU A 18 -11.14 17.75 -36.08
N ALA A 19 -10.90 16.51 -35.66
CA ALA A 19 -11.41 16.00 -34.40
C ALA A 19 -10.54 16.55 -33.27
N LEU A 20 -11.07 17.52 -32.51
CA LEU A 20 -10.55 17.82 -31.18
C LEU A 20 -10.80 16.60 -30.30
N PRO A 21 -9.80 16.08 -29.56
CA PRO A 21 -10.10 15.16 -28.48
C PRO A 21 -10.86 15.94 -27.41
N ALA A 22 -12.16 15.71 -27.31
CA ALA A 22 -12.90 16.06 -26.11
C ALA A 22 -12.27 15.25 -24.97
N PHE A 23 -11.56 15.95 -24.07
CA PHE A 23 -11.22 15.42 -22.77
C PHE A 23 -12.53 15.13 -22.04
N THR A 24 -13.08 13.94 -22.27
CA THR A 24 -14.05 13.37 -21.37
C THR A 24 -13.26 13.00 -20.12
N SER A 25 -13.33 13.87 -19.10
CA SER A 25 -13.02 13.46 -17.74
C SER A 25 -14.02 12.36 -17.40
N GLN A 26 -13.62 11.13 -17.70
CA GLN A 26 -14.28 9.94 -17.20
C GLN A 26 -14.12 10.03 -15.68
N ALA A 27 -15.18 10.50 -15.02
CA ALA A 27 -15.33 10.40 -13.58
C ALA A 27 -15.29 8.91 -13.25
N SER A 28 -14.08 8.41 -13.00
CA SER A 28 -13.86 7.06 -12.55
C SER A 28 -14.50 7.00 -11.16
N ALA A 29 -15.67 6.36 -11.09
CA ALA A 29 -16.27 5.93 -9.85
C ALA A 29 -15.33 4.89 -9.23
N LEU A 30 -14.29 5.37 -8.57
CA LEU A 30 -13.54 4.57 -7.61
C LEU A 30 -14.47 4.39 -6.42
N THR A 31 -15.01 3.19 -6.36
CA THR A 31 -15.66 2.58 -5.20
C THR A 31 -15.04 3.13 -3.90
N PRO A 32 -15.85 3.51 -2.89
CA PRO A 32 -15.28 3.91 -1.62
C PRO A 32 -14.38 2.78 -1.14
N VAL A 33 -13.08 3.08 -1.10
CA VAL A 33 -12.07 2.26 -0.45
C VAL A 33 -12.68 1.85 0.87
N LYS A 34 -12.93 0.55 1.04
CA LYS A 34 -13.37 -0.01 2.30
C LYS A 34 -12.46 0.55 3.37
N SER A 35 -13.07 1.42 4.17
CA SER A 35 -12.71 1.86 5.51
C SER A 35 -11.42 1.22 6.02
N VAL A 36 -10.41 2.07 6.24
CA VAL A 36 -9.35 1.97 7.26
C VAL A 36 -8.83 0.56 7.48
N ASP A 37 -7.59 0.26 7.08
CA ASP A 37 -6.81 -0.92 7.51
C ASP A 37 -7.31 -1.45 8.85
N GLN A 38 -8.29 -2.35 8.79
CA GLN A 38 -8.80 -3.01 9.97
C GLN A 38 -7.73 -4.05 10.19
N VAL A 39 -6.79 -3.71 11.09
CA VAL A 39 -5.84 -4.62 11.72
C VAL A 39 -6.60 -5.91 11.99
N LYS A 40 -6.45 -6.88 11.09
CA LYS A 40 -7.28 -8.07 11.10
C LYS A 40 -6.63 -8.95 12.15
N GLN A 41 -7.07 -8.79 13.40
CA GLN A 41 -6.69 -9.69 14.49
C GLN A 41 -7.07 -11.11 14.06
N LEU A 42 -6.07 -11.86 13.60
CA LEU A 42 -6.26 -13.16 12.98
C LEU A 42 -6.21 -14.31 13.98
N GLY A 43 -5.86 -14.03 15.24
CA GLY A 43 -5.74 -15.02 16.31
C GLY A 43 -5.93 -14.39 17.69
N ASP A 44 -5.57 -15.12 18.74
CA ASP A 44 -5.56 -14.66 20.13
C ASP A 44 -4.17 -14.15 20.54
N PRO A 45 -4.07 -13.15 21.44
CA PRO A 45 -2.79 -12.65 21.91
C PRO A 45 -2.12 -13.68 22.82
N ILE A 46 -0.92 -14.12 22.45
CA ILE A 46 -0.10 -15.05 23.25
C ILE A 46 0.53 -14.32 24.45
N GLY A 47 0.82 -13.03 24.29
CA GLY A 47 1.46 -12.22 25.33
C GLY A 47 1.72 -10.79 24.92
N THR A 48 2.22 -10.02 25.89
CA THR A 48 2.70 -8.65 25.69
C THR A 48 4.17 -8.56 26.11
N VAL A 49 4.98 -7.89 25.30
CA VAL A 49 6.39 -7.64 25.55
C VAL A 49 6.62 -6.13 25.57
N ASP A 50 7.07 -5.62 26.70
CA ASP A 50 7.54 -4.24 26.84
C ASP A 50 9.03 -4.20 26.48
N PHE A 51 9.37 -3.44 25.43
CA PHE A 51 10.72 -3.33 24.91
C PHE A 51 11.17 -1.86 24.89
N HIS A 52 12.38 -1.59 25.38
CA HIS A 52 12.95 -0.26 25.41
C HIS A 52 14.06 -0.16 24.36
N MET A 53 14.00 0.90 23.55
CA MET A 53 14.92 1.11 22.45
C MET A 53 15.47 2.52 22.49
N LEU A 54 16.77 2.69 22.29
CA LEU A 54 17.37 4.01 22.15
C LEU A 54 16.98 4.64 20.82
N ARG A 55 16.77 5.95 20.80
CA ARG A 55 16.53 6.74 19.59
C ARG A 55 17.64 6.56 18.53
N ASN A 56 17.25 6.53 17.26
CA ASN A 56 18.15 6.34 16.10
C ASN A 56 18.99 5.05 16.20
N SER A 57 18.39 3.95 16.67
CA SER A 57 19.03 2.65 16.77
C SER A 57 18.28 1.59 15.96
N ASN A 58 18.94 0.44 15.78
CA ASN A 58 18.39 -0.71 15.06
C ASN A 58 18.50 -1.94 15.96
N VAL A 59 17.42 -2.72 16.06
CA VAL A 59 17.38 -3.96 16.85
C VAL A 59 16.66 -5.03 16.05
N SER A 60 17.25 -6.24 16.01
CA SER A 60 16.58 -7.42 15.46
C SER A 60 15.61 -7.97 16.51
N LEU A 61 14.34 -7.57 16.43
CA LEU A 61 13.32 -7.96 17.42
C LEU A 61 12.30 -8.96 16.86
N LEU A 62 12.00 -8.85 15.56
CA LEU A 62 10.91 -9.58 14.93
C LEU A 62 11.42 -10.73 14.04
N THR A 63 12.70 -11.06 14.16
CA THR A 63 13.33 -12.17 13.44
C THR A 63 12.74 -13.49 13.94
N GLY A 64 12.08 -14.23 13.05
CA GLY A 64 11.42 -15.50 13.36
C GLY A 64 9.90 -15.45 13.34
N TYR A 65 9.29 -14.26 13.26
CA TYR A 65 7.87 -14.11 12.97
C TYR A 65 7.61 -14.18 11.47
N THR A 66 6.43 -14.66 11.09
CA THR A 66 6.05 -14.81 9.66
C THR A 66 5.47 -13.52 9.09
N ARG A 67 4.83 -12.72 9.94
CA ARG A 67 4.19 -11.44 9.59
C ARG A 67 4.24 -10.51 10.79
N TRP A 68 4.29 -9.21 10.54
CA TRP A 68 4.16 -8.18 11.58
C TRP A 68 3.44 -6.96 11.04
N GLU A 69 2.84 -6.20 11.96
CA GLU A 69 2.06 -5.01 11.64
C GLU A 69 2.26 -3.95 12.72
N ILE A 70 2.55 -2.72 12.30
CA ILE A 70 2.62 -1.57 13.21
C ILE A 70 1.20 -1.08 13.44
N VAL A 71 0.66 -1.38 14.62
CA VAL A 71 -0.69 -0.96 15.03
C VAL A 71 -0.72 0.53 15.38
N SER A 72 0.37 1.05 15.95
CA SER A 72 0.54 2.47 16.22
C SER A 72 2.00 2.87 16.31
N GLY A 73 2.30 4.15 16.03
CA GLY A 73 3.66 4.68 16.13
C GLY A 73 4.54 4.45 14.90
N SER A 74 3.96 4.37 13.69
CA SER A 74 4.72 4.29 12.43
C SER A 74 5.60 5.51 12.15
N ASN A 75 5.35 6.64 12.83
CA ASN A 75 6.24 7.80 12.84
C ASN A 75 7.46 7.62 13.76
N LEU A 76 7.38 6.72 14.75
CA LEU A 76 8.44 6.45 15.74
C LEU A 76 9.41 5.37 15.27
N ILE A 77 8.90 4.38 14.54
CA ILE A 77 9.67 3.21 14.11
C ILE A 77 9.36 2.81 12.68
N SER A 78 10.30 2.11 12.07
CA SER A 78 10.11 1.35 10.83
C SER A 78 10.61 -0.08 11.03
N ILE A 79 10.09 -1.01 10.22
CA ILE A 79 10.46 -2.42 10.30
C ILE A 79 10.90 -2.87 8.91
N SER A 80 12.10 -3.43 8.82
CA SER A 80 12.60 -4.02 7.58
C SER A 80 11.90 -5.36 7.30
N SER A 81 11.97 -5.83 6.05
CA SER A 81 11.45 -7.15 5.66
C SER A 81 12.12 -8.33 6.39
N GLY A 82 13.25 -8.12 7.05
CA GLY A 82 13.96 -9.12 7.87
C GLY A 82 13.61 -9.08 9.37
N GLY A 83 12.66 -8.24 9.78
CA GLY A 83 12.27 -8.10 11.18
C GLY A 83 13.22 -7.24 12.02
N VAL A 84 14.05 -6.41 11.38
CA VAL A 84 14.85 -5.38 12.08
C VAL A 84 13.96 -4.18 12.31
N VAL A 85 13.79 -3.80 13.58
CA VAL A 85 13.08 -2.60 14.00
C VAL A 85 14.10 -1.46 14.08
N SER A 86 13.80 -0.35 13.43
CA SER A 86 14.59 0.87 13.39
C SER A 86 13.80 1.99 14.04
N SER A 87 14.40 2.69 15.01
CA SER A 87 13.78 3.89 15.61
C SER A 87 14.18 5.16 14.88
N HIS A 88 13.24 6.10 14.78
CA HIS A 88 13.46 7.44 14.25
C HIS A 88 13.87 8.42 15.37
N SER A 89 13.82 9.72 15.08
CA SER A 89 14.21 10.80 16.00
C SER A 89 13.14 11.17 17.04
N THR A 90 11.93 10.63 16.91
CA THR A 90 10.79 10.97 17.78
C THR A 90 10.70 9.99 18.95
N LEU A 91 10.36 10.51 20.13
CA LEU A 91 10.16 9.71 21.35
C LEU A 91 8.70 9.29 21.49
N GLY A 92 8.46 8.18 22.18
CA GLY A 92 7.11 7.68 22.46
C GLY A 92 7.05 6.17 22.46
N THR A 93 5.83 5.62 22.49
CA THR A 93 5.61 4.17 22.47
C THR A 93 4.91 3.76 21.19
N ALA A 94 5.51 2.84 20.45
CA ALA A 94 4.91 2.18 19.29
C ALA A 94 4.35 0.82 19.70
N VAL A 95 3.28 0.38 19.01
CA VAL A 95 2.69 -0.94 19.23
C VAL A 95 2.78 -1.73 17.94
N ILE A 96 3.31 -2.96 18.03
CA ILE A 96 3.45 -3.88 16.92
C ILE A 96 2.76 -5.20 17.29
N TYR A 97 2.03 -5.78 16.34
CA TYR A 97 1.58 -7.17 16.42
C TYR A 97 2.51 -8.03 15.56
N ALA A 98 3.11 -9.05 16.17
CA ALA A 98 3.99 -9.99 15.50
C ALA A 98 3.34 -11.37 15.49
N TYR A 99 3.10 -11.93 14.31
CA TYR A 99 2.35 -13.17 14.10
C TYR A 99 3.28 -14.35 13.84
N ASP A 100 3.01 -15.48 14.48
CA ASP A 100 3.70 -16.75 14.26
C ASP A 100 3.15 -17.49 13.02
N ILE A 101 3.62 -18.72 12.79
CA ILE A 101 3.14 -19.56 11.67
C ILE A 101 1.70 -20.07 11.87
N ASN A 102 1.17 -19.99 13.09
CA ASN A 102 -0.17 -20.43 13.46
C ASN A 102 -1.17 -19.25 13.55
N ASP A 103 -0.76 -18.06 13.08
CA ASP A 103 -1.50 -16.80 13.18
C ASP A 103 -1.77 -16.31 14.62
N ASN A 104 -1.12 -16.90 15.62
CA ASN A 104 -1.10 -16.34 16.97
C ASN A 104 -0.18 -15.13 17.00
N TYR A 105 -0.44 -14.17 17.88
CA TYR A 105 0.35 -12.93 17.89
C TYR A 105 0.85 -12.50 19.28
N VAL A 106 2.02 -11.85 19.27
CA VAL A 106 2.61 -11.18 20.43
C VAL A 106 2.50 -9.68 20.24
N ILE A 107 2.08 -8.98 21.28
CA ILE A 107 1.98 -7.52 21.30
C ILE A 107 3.31 -6.95 21.80
N TYR A 108 4.04 -6.26 20.94
CA TYR A 108 5.25 -5.54 21.33
C TYR A 108 4.91 -4.07 21.59
N LYS A 109 5.18 -3.60 22.81
CA LYS A 109 5.14 -2.19 23.18
C LYS A 109 6.58 -1.66 23.18
N ILE A 110 6.95 -0.94 22.14
CA ILE A 110 8.31 -0.42 21.96
C ILE A 110 8.36 1.03 22.42
N THR A 111 9.02 1.29 23.54
CA THR A 111 9.28 2.65 24.02
C THR A 111 10.60 3.15 23.48
N VAL A 112 10.55 4.24 22.69
CA VAL A 112 11.73 4.93 22.15
C VAL A 112 12.18 5.98 23.15
N GLU A 113 13.39 5.79 23.67
CA GLU A 113 14.00 6.60 24.71
C GLU A 113 15.11 7.51 24.15
N PRO A 114 15.39 8.64 24.81
CA PRO A 114 16.55 9.45 24.47
C PRO A 114 17.85 8.66 24.62
N ARG A 115 18.85 9.05 23.85
CA ARG A 115 20.20 8.50 23.89
C ARG A 115 21.09 9.30 24.83
#